data_AF-A0A1A6A013-F1
#
_entry.id   AF-A0A1A6A013-F1
#
_cell.length_a   1.000
_cell.length_b   1.000
_cell.length_c   1.000
_cell.angle_alpha   90.00
_cell.angle_beta   90.00
_cell.angle_gamma   90.00
#
_symmetry.space_group_name_H-M   'P 1'
#
loop_
_entity.id
_entity.type
_entity.pdbx_description
1 polymer ?
#
loop_
_entity_poly.entity_id
_entity_poly.type
_entity_poly.pdbx_seq_one_letter_code
_entity_poly.pdbx_strand_id
1 'polypeptide(L)'
;MDCWVMKLNNGTLAPFECNTVNGSVNLITGQVEYTEYGYEVSKLWTYIFITAFGVGFIAQLLLGIFWRTWWTLPTLAAGTAVEVIGWGGRLWTVMSFKWDYNEGGVWFSEFNAYIIQICCLVIAPTFFSAANYILFGRIIANAGPTYTSLHSQSFSVIFVIADIACLVIQGAGGGIAGTADDSAGSDMGAYIMTGGVILQLVVTILFTILFVEWIIRRKNNNPSRKQNNPFWRFYKANRQAKKAAANNYNGQYEMSPSATLTEETPMTSQAQIKNEDNSYMSAGQGFESPAISGSKVKLMCGLIAVGTFLIIVRSVYRSVELLDGWTGKIAVNEPLFLGMDALLMCLFVFLYAIIHPGLTLGRRLF
;
A
#
# COMPACT_ATOMS: atom_id res chain seq x y z
N MET A 1 -0.33 -1.86 44.93
CA MET A 1 -0.33 -0.44 45.34
C MET A 1 -1.78 -0.13 45.58
N ASP A 2 -2.17 -0.15 46.85
CA ASP A 2 -3.58 -0.11 47.24
C ASP A 2 -4.02 1.34 47.12
N CYS A 3 -4.73 1.62 46.03
CA CYS A 3 -5.32 2.92 45.79
C CYS A 3 -6.64 2.96 46.57
N TRP A 4 -6.96 4.10 47.17
CA TRP A 4 -8.13 4.27 48.03
C TRP A 4 -8.94 5.48 47.57
N VAL A 5 -10.21 5.27 47.22
CA VAL A 5 -11.10 6.37 46.79
C VAL A 5 -11.92 6.86 47.97
N MET A 6 -11.84 8.16 48.26
CA MET A 6 -12.57 8.79 49.37
C MET A 6 -13.92 9.34 48.88
N LYS A 7 -15.03 8.75 49.34
CA LYS A 7 -16.38 9.29 49.09
C LYS A 7 -16.82 10.12 50.31
N LEU A 8 -17.18 11.38 50.09
CA LEU A 8 -17.82 12.23 51.11
C LEU A 8 -19.29 11.79 51.28
N ASN A 9 -19.52 10.78 52.11
CA ASN A 9 -20.85 10.46 52.65
C ASN A 9 -20.79 10.56 54.17
N ASN A 10 -21.44 11.58 54.75
CA ASN A 10 -21.59 11.77 56.20
C ASN A 10 -20.28 11.84 57.02
N GLY A 11 -19.25 12.51 56.49
CA GLY A 11 -18.08 12.90 57.31
C GLY A 11 -17.17 11.75 57.77
N THR A 12 -17.29 10.56 57.18
CA THR A 12 -16.34 9.45 57.42
C THR A 12 -15.69 9.02 56.11
N LEU A 13 -14.34 9.00 56.12
CA LEU A 13 -13.49 8.56 55.02
C LEU A 13 -13.50 7.03 55.00
N ALA A 14 -14.41 6.41 54.23
CA ALA A 14 -14.36 4.97 53.99
C ALA A 14 -13.39 4.70 52.82
N PRO A 15 -12.29 3.97 53.05
CA PRO A 15 -11.33 3.70 52.00
C PRO A 15 -11.91 2.55 51.15
N PHE A 16 -12.22 2.81 49.87
CA PHE A 16 -12.57 1.77 48.89
C PHE A 16 -11.30 1.30 48.18
N GLU A 17 -10.98 0.01 48.25
CA GLU A 17 -9.85 -0.60 47.55
C GLU A 17 -10.04 -0.40 46.04
N CYS A 18 -9.07 0.23 45.37
CA CYS A 18 -9.12 0.46 43.93
C CYS A 18 -9.18 -0.89 43.24
N ASN A 19 -10.30 -1.10 42.57
CA ASN A 19 -10.64 -2.38 41.99
C ASN A 19 -9.71 -2.63 40.79
N THR A 20 -8.66 -3.42 40.99
CA THR A 20 -7.74 -3.83 39.92
C THR A 20 -8.33 -4.96 39.05
N VAL A 21 -9.60 -5.33 39.28
CA VAL A 21 -10.29 -6.36 38.51
C VAL A 21 -10.86 -5.71 37.24
N ASN A 22 -10.52 -6.27 36.08
CA ASN A 22 -11.08 -5.86 34.79
C ASN A 22 -12.62 -5.82 34.86
N GLY A 23 -13.22 -4.74 34.34
CA GLY A 23 -14.66 -4.53 34.37
C GLY A 23 -15.18 -3.79 35.62
N SER A 24 -14.31 -3.14 36.39
CA SER A 24 -14.77 -2.19 37.43
C SER A 24 -15.55 -1.04 36.81
N VAL A 25 -16.71 -0.72 37.40
CA VAL A 25 -17.59 0.35 36.96
C VAL A 25 -17.03 1.73 37.37
N ASN A 26 -17.32 2.72 36.54
CA ASN A 26 -17.18 4.11 36.89
C ASN A 26 -18.09 4.42 38.09
N LEU A 27 -17.51 4.99 39.14
CA LEU A 27 -18.13 5.32 40.42
C LEU A 27 -19.20 6.42 40.31
N ILE A 28 -19.19 7.19 39.22
CA ILE A 28 -20.13 8.28 38.94
C ILE A 28 -21.29 7.77 38.07
N THR A 29 -20.98 7.08 36.97
CA THR A 29 -21.99 6.67 35.98
C THR A 29 -22.55 5.26 36.22
N GLY A 30 -21.85 4.44 37.01
CA GLY A 30 -22.21 3.05 37.25
C GLY A 30 -21.99 2.11 36.06
N GLN A 31 -21.35 2.58 34.98
CA GLN A 31 -21.04 1.81 33.78
C GLN A 31 -19.53 1.64 33.61
N VAL A 32 -19.07 0.58 32.95
CA VAL A 32 -17.64 0.40 32.63
C VAL A 32 -17.33 1.25 31.39
N GLU A 33 -16.40 2.19 31.54
CA GLU A 33 -16.03 3.13 30.49
C GLU A 33 -14.53 3.01 30.19
N TYR A 34 -14.20 2.91 28.91
CA TYR A 34 -12.83 2.79 28.39
C TYR A 34 -12.54 4.00 27.51
N THR A 35 -11.44 4.70 27.76
CA THR A 35 -11.02 5.82 26.91
C THR A 35 -10.55 5.31 25.54
N GLU A 36 -10.74 6.14 24.50
CA GLU A 36 -10.36 5.92 23.09
C GLU A 36 -11.08 4.81 22.33
N TYR A 37 -11.17 3.60 22.89
CA TYR A 37 -11.77 2.44 22.22
C TYR A 37 -13.25 2.29 22.55
N GLY A 38 -13.69 2.73 23.74
CA GLY A 38 -15.06 2.53 24.22
C GLY A 38 -15.40 1.07 24.60
N TYR A 39 -14.45 0.15 24.51
CA TYR A 39 -14.59 -1.26 24.90
C TYR A 39 -13.28 -1.83 25.46
N GLU A 40 -13.37 -2.98 26.14
CA GLU A 40 -12.18 -3.72 26.58
C GLU A 40 -11.53 -4.44 25.38
N VAL A 41 -10.32 -4.01 25.01
CA VAL A 41 -9.59 -4.62 23.90
C VAL A 41 -9.20 -6.05 24.22
N SER A 42 -9.57 -6.99 23.34
CA SER A 42 -9.27 -8.40 23.51
C SER A 42 -7.78 -8.71 23.38
N LYS A 43 -7.22 -9.27 24.46
CA LYS A 43 -5.82 -9.72 24.54
C LYS A 43 -5.54 -10.84 23.54
N LEU A 44 -6.45 -11.82 23.46
CA LEU A 44 -6.29 -13.02 22.63
C LEU A 44 -6.17 -12.67 21.15
N TRP A 45 -7.12 -11.88 20.62
CA TRP A 45 -7.13 -11.50 19.21
C TRP A 45 -5.92 -10.66 18.83
N THR A 46 -5.49 -9.76 19.72
CA THR A 46 -4.29 -8.95 19.51
C THR A 46 -3.04 -9.83 19.37
N TYR A 47 -2.86 -10.84 20.23
CA TYR A 47 -1.75 -11.79 20.10
C TYR A 47 -1.81 -12.63 18.82
N ILE A 48 -3.00 -13.05 18.40
CA ILE A 48 -3.18 -13.84 17.17
C ILE A 48 -2.75 -13.02 15.95
N PHE A 49 -3.28 -11.80 15.80
CA PHE A 49 -3.00 -10.98 14.62
C PHE A 49 -1.57 -10.46 14.58
N ILE A 50 -1.00 -9.99 15.69
CA ILE A 50 0.42 -9.56 15.70
C ILE A 50 1.36 -10.71 15.32
N THR A 51 1.08 -11.93 15.80
CA THR A 51 1.86 -13.12 15.45
C THR A 51 1.67 -13.49 13.97
N ALA A 52 0.43 -13.44 13.47
CA ALA A 52 0.12 -13.75 12.08
C ALA A 52 0.79 -12.77 11.11
N PHE A 53 0.74 -11.47 11.38
CA PHE A 53 1.45 -10.46 10.57
C PHE A 53 2.96 -10.55 10.73
N GLY A 54 3.48 -10.91 11.91
CA GLY A 54 4.90 -11.16 12.14
C GLY A 54 5.44 -12.33 11.30
N VAL A 55 4.71 -13.46 11.29
CA VAL A 55 5.02 -14.61 10.42
C VAL A 55 4.89 -14.21 8.95
N GLY A 56 3.85 -13.46 8.59
CA GLY A 56 3.65 -12.93 7.24
C GLY A 56 4.80 -12.04 6.77
N PHE A 57 5.30 -11.15 7.63
CA PHE A 57 6.44 -10.28 7.34
C PHE A 57 7.71 -11.10 7.07
N ILE A 58 8.03 -12.06 7.94
CA ILE A 58 9.18 -12.95 7.75
C ILE A 58 9.03 -13.74 6.43
N ALA A 59 7.84 -14.28 6.16
CA ALA A 59 7.58 -15.01 4.93
C ALA A 59 7.80 -14.14 3.67
N GLN A 60 7.24 -12.92 3.64
CA GLN A 60 7.40 -12.00 2.51
C GLN A 60 8.84 -11.54 2.33
N LEU A 61 9.57 -11.32 3.42
CA LEU A 61 10.99 -10.95 3.40
C LEU A 61 11.85 -12.08 2.85
N LEU A 62 11.68 -13.30 3.35
CA LEU A 62 12.40 -14.49 2.88
C LEU A 62 12.08 -14.81 1.41
N LEU A 63 10.80 -14.76 1.01
CA LEU A 63 10.38 -14.99 -0.36
C LEU A 63 10.93 -13.91 -1.30
N GLY A 64 10.87 -12.65 -0.91
CA GLY A 64 11.42 -11.53 -1.69
C GLY A 64 12.91 -11.67 -1.95
N ILE A 65 13.69 -12.05 -0.92
CA ILE A 65 15.14 -12.26 -1.01
C ILE A 65 15.46 -13.51 -1.82
N PHE A 66 14.82 -14.64 -1.53
CA PHE A 66 15.10 -15.94 -2.17
C PHE A 66 14.81 -15.90 -3.68
N TRP A 67 13.71 -15.26 -4.06
CA TRP A 67 13.31 -15.11 -5.46
C TRP A 67 13.95 -13.89 -6.15
N ARG A 68 14.72 -13.07 -5.41
CA ARG A 68 15.34 -11.81 -5.89
C ARG A 68 14.35 -10.84 -6.53
N THR A 69 13.11 -10.84 -6.05
CA THR A 69 12.07 -9.91 -6.52
C THR A 69 12.14 -8.61 -5.73
N TRP A 70 13.17 -7.80 -5.96
CA TRP A 70 13.45 -6.58 -5.17
C TRP A 70 12.29 -5.59 -5.06
N TRP A 71 11.33 -5.61 -5.99
CA TRP A 71 10.13 -4.76 -5.95
C TRP A 71 9.09 -5.20 -4.90
N THR A 72 9.10 -6.46 -4.45
CA THR A 72 8.18 -6.96 -3.42
C THR A 72 8.59 -6.53 -2.01
N LEU A 73 9.86 -6.17 -1.80
CA LEU A 73 10.36 -5.70 -0.50
C LEU A 73 9.77 -4.32 -0.12
N PRO A 74 9.92 -3.24 -0.91
CA PRO A 74 9.37 -1.93 -0.57
C PRO A 74 7.83 -1.87 -0.64
N THR A 75 7.17 -2.92 -1.11
CA THR A 75 5.71 -3.00 -1.19
C THR A 75 5.16 -4.00 -0.18
N LEU A 76 5.19 -5.31 -0.48
CA LEU A 76 4.62 -6.34 0.38
C LEU A 76 5.31 -6.45 1.75
N ALA A 77 6.64 -6.44 1.80
CA ALA A 77 7.36 -6.55 3.07
C ALA A 77 7.23 -5.27 3.91
N ALA A 78 7.33 -4.09 3.29
CA ALA A 78 7.10 -2.82 3.98
C ALA A 78 5.66 -2.72 4.52
N GLY A 79 4.64 -3.04 3.71
CA GLY A 79 3.24 -3.01 4.14
C GLY A 79 2.95 -3.97 5.30
N THR A 80 3.50 -5.19 5.24
CA THR A 80 3.39 -6.15 6.36
C THR A 80 4.12 -5.70 7.62
N ALA A 81 5.28 -5.04 7.49
CA ALA A 81 5.97 -4.46 8.64
C ALA A 81 5.12 -3.38 9.31
N VAL A 82 4.48 -2.51 8.52
CA VAL A 82 3.60 -1.46 9.04
C VAL A 82 2.37 -2.07 9.73
N GLU A 83 1.77 -3.15 9.21
CA GLU A 83 0.73 -3.90 9.92
C GLU A 83 1.23 -4.39 11.29
N VAL A 84 2.41 -5.02 11.35
CA VAL A 84 3.00 -5.49 12.62
C VAL A 84 3.15 -4.35 13.63
N ILE A 85 3.61 -3.17 13.19
CA ILE A 85 3.73 -1.98 14.05
C ILE A 85 2.35 -1.52 14.54
N GLY A 86 1.33 -1.52 13.68
CA GLY A 86 -0.03 -1.17 14.07
C GLY A 86 -0.62 -2.10 15.13
N TRP A 87 -0.42 -3.41 14.96
CA TRP A 87 -0.80 -4.41 15.98
C TRP A 87 0.07 -4.33 17.24
N GLY A 88 1.32 -3.88 17.11
CA GLY A 88 2.18 -3.52 18.23
C GLY A 88 1.63 -2.35 19.05
N GLY A 89 1.09 -1.31 18.38
CA GLY A 89 0.37 -0.21 19.02
C GLY A 89 -0.84 -0.71 19.82
N ARG A 90 -1.65 -1.60 19.22
CA ARG A 90 -2.78 -2.25 19.92
C ARG A 90 -2.33 -3.02 21.16
N LEU A 91 -1.25 -3.79 21.02
CA LEU A 91 -0.69 -4.56 22.13
C LEU A 91 -0.18 -3.64 23.26
N TRP A 92 0.43 -2.50 22.91
CA TRP A 92 0.82 -1.50 23.89
C TRP A 92 -0.40 -0.97 24.64
N THR A 93 -1.48 -0.57 23.95
CA THR A 93 -2.73 -0.15 24.61
C THR A 93 -3.20 -1.20 25.62
N VAL A 94 -3.25 -2.47 25.22
CA VAL A 94 -3.67 -3.59 26.08
C VAL A 94 -2.82 -3.72 27.34
N MET A 95 -1.51 -3.45 27.25
CA MET A 95 -0.60 -3.51 28.41
C MET A 95 -0.63 -2.24 29.27
N SER A 96 -1.05 -1.10 28.71
CA SER A 96 -1.06 0.20 29.39
C SER A 96 -2.34 0.53 30.14
N PHE A 97 -3.37 -0.31 30.07
CA PHE A 97 -4.64 -0.04 30.74
C PHE A 97 -4.45 0.16 32.25
N LYS A 98 -4.89 1.32 32.74
CA LYS A 98 -4.91 1.67 34.16
C LYS A 98 -6.26 2.25 34.52
N TRP A 99 -6.77 1.89 35.68
CA TRP A 99 -8.00 2.44 36.21
C TRP A 99 -7.68 3.71 37.00
N ASP A 100 -8.14 4.87 36.54
CA ASP A 100 -7.91 6.15 37.23
C ASP A 100 -9.09 6.48 38.14
N TYR A 101 -8.79 6.62 39.43
CA TYR A 101 -9.76 6.95 40.46
C TYR A 101 -10.14 8.43 40.49
N ASN A 102 -9.27 9.34 40.01
CA ASN A 102 -9.50 10.78 40.08
C ASN A 102 -10.63 11.23 39.14
N GLU A 103 -10.83 10.51 38.04
CA GLU A 103 -11.90 10.76 37.07
C GLU A 103 -13.14 9.87 37.30
N GLY A 104 -13.27 9.34 38.52
CA GLY A 104 -14.41 8.51 38.88
C GLY A 104 -14.30 7.05 38.44
N GLY A 105 -13.12 6.55 38.06
CA GLY A 105 -12.93 5.12 37.78
C GLY A 105 -13.10 4.73 36.32
N VAL A 106 -12.47 5.48 35.43
CA VAL A 106 -12.43 5.19 33.99
C VAL A 106 -11.15 4.41 33.66
N TRP A 107 -11.22 3.50 32.70
CA TRP A 107 -10.06 2.79 32.19
C TRP A 107 -9.32 3.65 31.16
N PHE A 108 -8.18 4.20 31.57
CA PHE A 108 -7.34 5.03 30.73
C PHE A 108 -6.36 4.18 29.92
N SER A 109 -6.17 4.55 28.66
CA SER A 109 -5.12 4.03 27.78
C SER A 109 -4.30 5.16 27.16
N GLU A 110 -3.02 4.88 26.89
CA GLU A 110 -2.11 5.86 26.28
C GLU A 110 -2.57 6.23 24.86
N PHE A 111 -2.98 7.49 24.66
CA PHE A 111 -3.48 7.99 23.38
C PHE A 111 -2.48 7.78 22.22
N ASN A 112 -1.19 7.94 22.48
CA ASN A 112 -0.13 7.70 21.49
C ASN A 112 -0.11 6.24 20.98
N ALA A 113 -0.41 5.26 21.84
CA ALA A 113 -0.47 3.86 21.41
C ALA A 113 -1.64 3.61 20.45
N TYR A 114 -2.78 4.25 20.71
CA TYR A 114 -3.96 4.21 19.84
C TYR A 114 -3.71 4.88 18.48
N ILE A 115 -3.04 6.04 18.48
CA ILE A 115 -2.67 6.72 17.23
C ILE A 115 -1.68 5.89 16.42
N ILE A 116 -0.66 5.29 17.04
CA ILE A 116 0.27 4.39 16.34
C ILE A 116 -0.50 3.25 15.67
N GLN A 117 -1.47 2.64 16.38
CA GLN A 117 -2.33 1.62 15.81
C GLN A 117 -3.06 2.13 14.57
N ILE A 118 -3.84 3.20 14.71
CA ILE A 118 -4.70 3.67 13.61
C ILE A 118 -3.87 4.16 12.43
N CYS A 119 -2.84 4.97 12.66
CA CYS A 119 -1.99 5.49 11.59
C CYS A 119 -1.31 4.36 10.80
N CYS A 120 -0.73 3.38 11.49
CA CYS A 120 -0.05 2.27 10.81
C CYS A 120 -1.04 1.39 10.05
N LEU A 121 -2.17 1.04 10.65
CA LEU A 121 -3.18 0.24 9.96
C LEU A 121 -3.80 1.01 8.78
N VAL A 122 -3.97 2.33 8.86
CA VAL A 122 -4.46 3.12 7.72
C VAL A 122 -3.44 3.15 6.57
N ILE A 123 -2.15 3.28 6.89
CA ILE A 123 -1.06 3.40 5.92
C ILE A 123 -0.76 2.07 5.22
N ALA A 124 -0.78 0.93 5.92
CA ALA A 124 -0.30 -0.35 5.39
C ALA A 124 -0.95 -0.81 4.06
N PRO A 125 -2.27 -0.69 3.84
CA PRO A 125 -2.91 -1.11 2.59
C PRO A 125 -2.44 -0.37 1.34
N THR A 126 -1.90 0.84 1.48
CA THR A 126 -1.33 1.60 0.33
C THR A 126 -0.14 0.86 -0.29
N PHE A 127 0.63 0.14 0.53
CA PHE A 127 1.74 -0.66 0.05
C PHE A 127 1.24 -1.92 -0.68
N PHE A 128 0.11 -2.47 -0.24
CA PHE A 128 -0.55 -3.61 -0.88
C PHE A 128 -1.20 -3.22 -2.22
N SER A 129 -1.81 -2.03 -2.31
CA SER A 129 -2.29 -1.50 -3.60
C SER A 129 -1.13 -1.21 -4.56
N ALA A 130 -0.04 -0.61 -4.08
CA ALA A 130 1.18 -0.44 -4.87
C ALA A 130 1.73 -1.77 -5.42
N ALA A 131 1.72 -2.84 -4.62
CA ALA A 131 2.11 -4.18 -5.07
C ALA A 131 1.22 -4.67 -6.23
N ASN A 132 -0.12 -4.53 -6.11
CA ASN A 132 -1.06 -4.87 -7.18
C ASN A 132 -0.78 -4.08 -8.47
N TYR A 133 -0.49 -2.79 -8.36
CA TYR A 133 -0.25 -1.93 -9.52
C TYR A 133 1.02 -2.31 -10.28
N ILE A 134 2.11 -2.59 -9.55
CA ILE A 134 3.38 -3.03 -10.14
C ILE A 134 3.21 -4.42 -10.76
N LEU A 135 2.51 -5.33 -10.07
CA LEU A 135 2.25 -6.68 -10.57
C LEU A 135 1.45 -6.64 -11.88
N PHE A 136 0.40 -5.82 -11.93
CA PHE A 136 -0.42 -5.66 -13.12
C PHE A 136 0.37 -5.05 -14.29
N GLY A 137 1.16 -4.00 -14.05
CA GLY A 137 2.02 -3.40 -15.07
C GLY A 137 3.01 -4.41 -15.68
N ARG A 138 3.54 -5.32 -14.85
CA ARG A 138 4.38 -6.43 -15.32
C ARG A 138 3.60 -7.47 -16.10
N ILE A 139 2.38 -7.81 -15.69
CA ILE A 139 1.54 -8.75 -16.46
C ILE A 139 1.25 -8.20 -17.85
N ILE A 140 0.90 -6.92 -17.96
CA ILE A 140 0.66 -6.25 -19.25
C ILE A 140 1.88 -6.34 -20.16
N ALA A 141 3.07 -6.05 -19.63
CA ALA A 141 4.31 -6.04 -20.41
C ALA A 141 4.60 -7.38 -21.10
N ASN A 142 4.12 -8.48 -20.51
CA ASN A 142 4.43 -9.84 -20.98
C ASN A 142 3.27 -10.57 -21.65
N ALA A 143 2.02 -10.23 -21.29
CA ALA A 143 0.83 -10.84 -21.88
C ALA A 143 0.37 -10.15 -23.17
N GLY A 144 1.03 -9.06 -23.57
CA GLY A 144 0.72 -8.28 -24.76
C GLY A 144 0.24 -6.86 -24.40
N PRO A 145 1.06 -5.81 -24.64
CA PRO A 145 0.69 -4.43 -24.31
C PRO A 145 -0.49 -3.91 -25.15
N THR A 146 -0.85 -4.60 -26.22
CA THR A 146 -1.83 -4.19 -27.23
C THR A 146 -3.27 -4.11 -26.71
N TYR A 147 -3.59 -4.70 -25.55
CA TYR A 147 -4.97 -4.75 -25.04
C TYR A 147 -5.33 -3.62 -24.07
N THR A 148 -4.39 -2.74 -23.72
CA THR A 148 -4.58 -1.72 -22.68
C THR A 148 -4.51 -0.31 -23.24
N SER A 149 -5.44 0.54 -22.80
CA SER A 149 -5.55 1.96 -23.20
C SER A 149 -4.36 2.81 -22.76
N LEU A 150 -3.70 2.43 -21.67
CA LEU A 150 -2.51 3.10 -21.12
C LEU A 150 -1.25 2.30 -21.42
N HIS A 151 -0.13 3.00 -21.64
CA HIS A 151 1.14 2.33 -21.87
C HIS A 151 1.61 1.58 -20.60
N SER A 152 2.09 0.34 -20.78
CA SER A 152 2.42 -0.63 -19.72
C SER A 152 3.29 -0.09 -18.58
N GLN A 153 4.25 0.81 -18.87
CA GLN A 153 5.15 1.38 -17.87
C GLN A 153 4.59 2.63 -17.19
N SER A 154 3.68 3.34 -17.85
CA SER A 154 3.05 4.56 -17.31
C SER A 154 1.95 4.22 -16.32
N PHE A 155 1.30 3.08 -16.52
CA PHE A 155 0.19 2.61 -15.70
C PHE A 155 0.57 2.56 -14.22
N SER A 156 1.56 1.75 -13.85
CA SER A 156 1.94 1.56 -12.44
C SER A 156 2.49 2.83 -11.79
N VAL A 157 3.14 3.70 -12.56
CA VAL A 157 3.74 4.94 -12.04
C VAL A 157 2.67 5.96 -11.62
N ILE A 158 1.59 6.11 -12.40
CA ILE A 158 0.51 7.06 -12.08
C ILE A 158 -0.16 6.70 -10.76
N PHE A 159 -0.54 5.43 -10.62
CA PHE A 159 -1.25 4.95 -9.44
C PHE A 159 -0.37 4.96 -8.19
N VAL A 160 0.91 4.62 -8.30
CA VAL A 160 1.84 4.71 -7.17
C VAL A 160 2.08 6.15 -6.75
N ILE A 161 2.19 7.11 -7.67
CA ILE A 161 2.31 8.54 -7.31
C ILE A 161 1.04 9.04 -6.62
N ALA A 162 -0.13 8.64 -7.10
CA ALA A 162 -1.41 8.98 -6.46
C ALA A 162 -1.48 8.41 -5.03
N ASP A 163 -1.08 7.16 -4.82
CA ASP A 163 -1.03 6.55 -3.49
C ASP A 163 0.00 7.23 -2.57
N ILE A 164 1.16 7.67 -3.10
CA ILE A 164 2.14 8.46 -2.35
C ILE A 164 1.53 9.80 -1.90
N ALA A 165 0.76 10.46 -2.75
CA ALA A 165 0.07 11.69 -2.36
C ALA A 165 -0.96 11.41 -1.25
N CYS A 166 -1.69 10.30 -1.33
CA CYS A 166 -2.61 9.86 -0.26
C CYS A 166 -1.85 9.58 1.05
N LEU A 167 -0.70 8.91 0.97
CA LEU A 167 0.16 8.61 2.11
C LEU A 167 0.67 9.85 2.82
N VAL A 168 1.03 10.90 2.08
CA VAL A 168 1.45 12.17 2.66
C VAL A 168 0.30 12.80 3.44
N ILE A 169 -0.92 12.78 2.89
CA ILE A 169 -2.12 13.29 3.57
C ILE A 169 -2.40 12.47 4.85
N GLN A 170 -2.34 11.15 4.77
CA GLN A 170 -2.58 10.26 5.92
C GLN A 170 -1.52 10.43 7.01
N GLY A 171 -0.24 10.50 6.64
CA GLY A 171 0.86 10.73 7.58
C GLY A 171 0.79 12.11 8.23
N ALA A 172 0.40 13.14 7.47
CA ALA A 172 0.19 14.48 8.01
C ALA A 172 -0.99 14.52 8.99
N GLY A 173 -2.13 13.93 8.62
CA GLY A 173 -3.32 13.85 9.49
C GLY A 173 -3.03 13.09 10.79
N GLY A 174 -2.37 11.93 10.68
CA GLY A 174 -1.96 11.13 11.84
C GLY A 174 -0.94 11.83 12.75
N GLY A 175 -0.01 12.58 12.16
CA GLY A 175 0.96 13.38 12.91
C GLY A 175 0.31 14.52 13.68
N ILE A 176 -0.59 15.27 13.04
CA ILE A 176 -1.35 16.35 13.68
C ILE A 176 -2.21 15.79 14.82
N ALA A 177 -2.88 14.66 14.60
CA ALA A 177 -3.66 14.01 15.64
C ALA A 177 -2.80 13.61 16.86
N GLY A 178 -1.57 13.14 16.63
CA GLY A 178 -0.66 12.69 17.69
C GLY A 178 0.01 13.80 18.51
N THR A 179 0.10 15.00 17.97
CA THR A 179 0.76 16.14 18.63
C THR A 179 -0.20 17.24 19.07
N ALA A 180 -1.51 17.05 18.91
CA ALA A 180 -2.50 18.03 19.32
C ALA A 180 -2.63 18.08 20.85
N ASP A 181 -2.57 19.28 21.42
CA ASP A 181 -2.78 19.51 22.86
C ASP A 181 -4.28 19.63 23.20
N ASP A 182 -5.14 19.75 22.20
CA ASP A 182 -6.58 19.95 22.32
C ASP A 182 -7.38 18.92 21.51
N SER A 183 -8.61 18.65 21.95
CA SER A 183 -9.50 17.69 21.29
C SER A 183 -9.85 18.10 19.86
N ALA A 184 -9.99 19.41 19.59
CA ALA A 184 -10.32 19.90 18.25
C ALA A 184 -9.16 19.70 17.26
N GLY A 185 -7.91 19.87 17.69
CA GLY A 185 -6.72 19.55 16.91
C GLY A 185 -6.63 18.05 16.57
N SER A 186 -6.92 17.18 17.55
CA SER A 186 -6.96 15.72 17.36
C SER A 186 -8.02 15.30 16.33
N ASP A 187 -9.24 15.82 16.46
CA ASP A 187 -10.35 15.57 15.54
C ASP A 187 -10.02 16.06 14.12
N MET A 188 -9.41 17.23 13.98
CA MET A 188 -8.98 17.76 12.69
C MET A 188 -7.96 16.82 12.01
N GLY A 189 -7.00 16.29 12.77
CA GLY A 189 -6.04 15.30 12.27
C GLY A 189 -6.73 14.02 11.76
N ALA A 190 -7.73 13.53 12.50
CA ALA A 190 -8.55 12.40 12.09
C ALA A 190 -9.27 12.66 10.75
N TYR A 191 -9.92 13.82 10.60
CA TYR A 191 -10.61 14.17 9.34
C TYR A 191 -9.66 14.29 8.15
N ILE A 192 -8.47 14.85 8.34
CA ILE A 192 -7.43 14.93 7.29
C ILE A 192 -7.01 13.52 6.86
N MET A 193 -6.78 12.63 7.83
CA MET A 193 -6.44 11.23 7.56
C MET A 193 -7.57 10.51 6.80
N THR A 194 -8.83 10.71 7.19
CA THR A 194 -10.02 10.20 6.49
C THR A 194 -10.06 10.64 5.03
N GLY A 195 -9.76 11.92 4.76
CA GLY A 195 -9.67 12.45 3.40
C GLY A 195 -8.64 11.70 2.54
N GLY A 196 -7.49 11.35 3.13
CA GLY A 196 -6.46 10.55 2.47
C GLY A 196 -6.92 9.11 2.17
N VAL A 197 -7.69 8.47 3.07
CA VAL A 197 -8.27 7.13 2.85
C VAL A 197 -9.32 7.15 1.74
N ILE A 198 -10.19 8.16 1.71
CA ILE A 198 -11.21 8.32 0.67
C ILE A 198 -10.56 8.56 -0.70
N LEU A 199 -9.54 9.41 -0.76
CA LEU A 199 -8.79 9.66 -2.01
C LEU A 199 -8.15 8.36 -2.52
N GLN A 200 -7.53 7.59 -1.63
CA GLN A 200 -6.95 6.28 -1.98
C GLN A 200 -8.01 5.29 -2.48
N LEU A 201 -9.20 5.27 -1.88
CA LEU A 201 -10.31 4.44 -2.35
C LEU A 201 -10.71 4.81 -3.78
N VAL A 202 -10.83 6.10 -4.10
CA VAL A 202 -11.13 6.58 -5.45
C VAL A 202 -10.06 6.10 -6.45
N VAL A 203 -8.78 6.24 -6.09
CA VAL A 203 -7.64 5.77 -6.92
C VAL A 203 -7.73 4.26 -7.16
N THR A 204 -8.05 3.48 -6.13
CA THR A 204 -8.19 2.01 -6.21
C THR A 204 -9.38 1.59 -7.08
N ILE A 205 -10.51 2.32 -7.02
CA ILE A 205 -11.67 2.09 -7.88
C ILE A 205 -11.31 2.37 -9.34
N LEU A 206 -10.62 3.47 -9.63
CA LEU A 206 -10.15 3.79 -10.99
C LEU A 206 -9.22 2.71 -11.53
N PHE A 207 -8.29 2.21 -10.70
CA PHE A 207 -7.46 1.06 -11.05
C PHE A 207 -8.30 -0.18 -11.40
N THR A 208 -9.32 -0.48 -10.60
CA THR A 208 -10.19 -1.64 -10.79
C THR A 208 -10.95 -1.57 -12.12
N ILE A 209 -11.45 -0.39 -12.48
CA ILE A 209 -12.13 -0.17 -13.77
C ILE A 209 -11.19 -0.50 -14.94
N LEU A 210 -9.96 0.02 -14.92
CA LEU A 210 -8.98 -0.23 -15.97
C LEU A 210 -8.51 -1.69 -16.01
N PHE A 211 -8.40 -2.31 -14.83
CA PHE A 211 -8.06 -3.73 -14.71
C PHE A 211 -9.14 -4.61 -15.36
N VAL A 212 -10.42 -4.35 -15.06
CA VAL A 212 -11.56 -5.04 -15.66
C VAL A 212 -11.64 -4.78 -17.16
N GLU A 213 -11.43 -3.54 -17.61
CA GLU A 213 -11.38 -3.18 -19.03
C GLU A 213 -10.33 -4.03 -19.77
N TRP A 214 -9.13 -4.19 -19.21
CA TRP A 214 -8.09 -5.01 -19.80
C TRP A 214 -8.47 -6.49 -19.85
N ILE A 215 -9.09 -7.04 -18.80
CA ILE A 215 -9.56 -8.44 -18.80
C ILE A 215 -10.59 -8.66 -19.92
N ILE A 216 -11.57 -7.77 -20.05
CA ILE A 216 -12.63 -7.86 -21.07
C ILE A 216 -12.03 -7.76 -22.47
N ARG A 217 -11.15 -6.78 -22.70
CA ARG A 217 -10.50 -6.59 -24.01
C ARG A 217 -9.63 -7.77 -24.41
N ARG A 218 -8.91 -8.36 -23.46
CA ARG A 218 -8.10 -9.55 -23.69
C ARG A 218 -8.96 -10.77 -24.03
N LYS A 219 -10.10 -10.96 -23.34
CA LYS A 219 -11.05 -12.05 -23.64
C LYS A 219 -11.66 -11.90 -25.04
N ASN A 220 -11.92 -10.66 -25.46
CA ASN A 220 -12.55 -10.36 -26.74
C ASN A 220 -11.55 -10.15 -27.89
N ASN A 221 -10.24 -10.35 -27.66
CA ASN A 221 -9.16 -10.11 -28.63
C ASN A 221 -9.24 -8.73 -29.33
N ASN A 222 -9.74 -7.70 -28.63
CA ASN A 222 -9.91 -6.36 -29.19
C ASN A 222 -8.73 -5.45 -28.78
N PRO A 223 -7.75 -5.19 -29.66
CA PRO A 223 -6.61 -4.35 -29.33
C PRO A 223 -7.02 -2.88 -29.14
N SER A 224 -6.38 -2.18 -28.20
CA SER A 224 -6.57 -0.74 -28.00
C SER A 224 -6.14 0.03 -29.25
N ARG A 225 -7.01 0.89 -29.78
CA ARG A 225 -6.73 1.70 -30.99
C ARG A 225 -5.57 2.69 -30.83
N LYS A 226 -5.31 3.19 -29.61
CA LYS A 226 -4.20 4.10 -29.28
C LYS A 226 -3.71 3.83 -27.85
N GLN A 227 -2.39 3.73 -27.68
CA GLN A 227 -1.75 3.68 -26.37
C GLN A 227 -1.27 5.08 -26.00
N ASN A 228 -1.83 5.67 -24.95
CA ASN A 228 -1.35 6.96 -24.45
C ASN A 228 -0.21 6.73 -23.44
N ASN A 229 0.97 7.26 -23.74
CA ASN A 229 2.10 7.31 -22.81
C ASN A 229 2.32 8.77 -22.34
N PRO A 230 1.73 9.17 -21.20
CA PRO A 230 1.89 10.53 -20.70
C PRO A 230 3.35 10.87 -20.32
N PHE A 231 4.18 9.87 -20.04
CA PHE A 231 5.58 10.03 -19.65
C PHE A 231 6.57 9.75 -20.77
N TRP A 232 6.13 9.71 -22.04
CA TRP A 232 6.99 9.36 -23.17
C TRP A 232 8.26 10.23 -23.27
N ARG A 233 8.17 11.51 -22.87
CA ARG A 233 9.29 12.46 -22.86
C ARG A 233 10.40 12.03 -21.90
N PHE A 234 10.05 11.59 -20.70
CA PHE A 234 11.02 11.13 -19.68
C PHE A 234 11.68 9.81 -20.09
N TYR A 235 10.91 8.87 -20.64
CA TYR A 235 11.45 7.62 -21.15
C TYR A 235 12.38 7.83 -22.35
N LYS A 236 12.09 8.80 -23.23
CA LYS A 236 12.97 9.15 -24.36
C LYS A 236 14.31 9.71 -23.89
N ALA A 237 14.31 10.61 -22.90
CA ALA A 237 15.53 11.17 -22.33
C ALA A 237 16.43 10.09 -21.71
N ASN A 238 15.88 9.18 -20.89
CA ASN A 238 16.64 8.08 -20.31
C ASN A 238 17.18 7.08 -21.34
N ARG A 239 16.43 6.84 -22.43
CA ARG A 239 16.88 5.95 -23.52
C ARG A 239 18.00 6.59 -24.34
N GLN A 240 17.96 7.90 -24.55
CA GLN A 240 19.04 8.67 -25.16
C GLN A 240 20.29 8.71 -24.27
N ALA A 241 20.12 8.91 -22.95
CA ALA A 241 21.23 8.86 -22.00
C ALA A 241 21.89 7.48 -21.94
N LYS A 242 21.11 6.39 -21.91
CA LYS A 242 21.66 5.02 -21.98
C LYS A 242 22.37 4.72 -23.31
N LYS A 243 21.84 5.20 -24.44
CA LYS A 243 22.53 5.07 -25.75
C LYS A 243 23.83 5.89 -25.79
N ALA A 244 23.84 7.09 -25.24
CA ALA A 244 25.04 7.91 -25.14
C ALA A 244 26.10 7.28 -24.21
N ALA A 245 25.68 6.69 -23.09
CA ALA A 245 26.56 5.96 -22.18
C ALA A 245 27.11 4.66 -22.82
N ALA A 246 26.29 3.91 -23.57
CA ALA A 246 26.74 2.72 -24.29
C ALA A 246 27.72 3.05 -25.44
N ASN A 247 27.49 4.14 -26.18
CA ASN A 247 28.42 4.61 -27.21
C ASN A 247 29.76 5.05 -26.63
N ASN A 248 29.78 5.67 -25.44
CA ASN A 248 31.03 6.02 -24.75
C ASN A 248 31.85 4.78 -24.32
N TYR A 249 31.19 3.66 -24.04
CA TYR A 249 31.87 2.42 -23.64
C TYR A 249 32.51 1.68 -24.82
N ASN A 250 31.90 1.76 -26.02
CA ASN A 250 32.48 1.18 -27.24
C ASN A 250 33.62 2.03 -27.83
N GLY A 251 33.68 3.33 -27.53
CA GLY A 251 34.73 4.24 -28.01
C GLY A 251 36.12 4.06 -27.39
N GLN A 252 36.30 3.16 -26.41
CA GLN A 252 37.60 2.90 -25.77
C GLN A 252 38.40 1.74 -26.40
N TYR A 253 37.83 0.99 -27.35
CA TYR A 253 38.51 -0.16 -27.98
C TYR A 253 39.01 0.09 -29.41
N GLU A 254 38.84 1.30 -29.97
CA GLU A 254 39.33 1.66 -31.30
C GLU A 254 40.43 2.74 -31.25
N MET A 255 41.66 2.34 -30.91
CA MET A 255 42.91 3.07 -31.20
C MET A 255 44.05 2.07 -30.95
N SER A 256 44.81 1.56 -31.93
CA SER A 256 45.67 2.21 -32.93
C SER A 256 46.25 1.13 -33.90
N PRO A 257 47.22 1.39 -34.81
CA PRO A 257 47.21 2.28 -35.98
C PRO A 257 47.76 1.60 -37.27
N SER A 258 47.43 2.13 -38.45
CA SER A 258 48.19 2.11 -39.74
C SER A 258 47.23 2.48 -40.87
N ALA A 259 47.56 3.06 -42.02
CA ALA A 259 48.62 3.92 -42.51
C ALA A 259 48.15 4.30 -43.95
N THR A 260 48.51 5.51 -44.41
CA THR A 260 48.68 5.92 -45.83
C THR A 260 47.47 6.15 -46.78
N LEU A 261 47.36 7.44 -47.16
CA LEU A 261 47.25 8.05 -48.51
C LEU A 261 45.89 8.36 -49.17
N THR A 262 45.62 9.69 -49.21
CA THR A 262 45.15 10.56 -50.33
C THR A 262 43.95 10.14 -51.19
N GLU A 263 42.91 10.99 -51.28
CA GLU A 263 42.66 11.91 -52.43
C GLU A 263 41.38 12.76 -52.19
N GLU A 264 41.19 13.75 -53.07
CA GLU A 264 40.49 15.03 -52.90
C GLU A 264 38.95 15.03 -53.06
N THR A 265 38.32 16.06 -52.47
CA THR A 265 36.95 16.61 -52.71
C THR A 265 36.64 16.91 -54.19
N PRO A 266 35.37 16.99 -54.70
CA PRO A 266 34.38 17.96 -54.20
C PRO A 266 32.88 17.62 -54.28
N MET A 267 32.10 18.47 -53.62
CA MET A 267 30.63 18.53 -53.61
C MET A 267 30.04 18.78 -55.00
N THR A 268 28.89 18.16 -55.33
CA THR A 268 27.87 18.80 -56.17
C THR A 268 26.49 18.13 -56.10
N SER A 269 25.48 19.00 -56.21
CA SER A 269 24.08 18.76 -56.60
C SER A 269 23.06 18.34 -55.52
N GLN A 270 22.35 19.35 -55.02
CA GLN A 270 20.93 19.23 -54.73
C GLN A 270 20.16 19.15 -56.06
N ALA A 271 19.36 18.10 -56.27
CA ALA A 271 18.17 18.16 -57.13
C ALA A 271 17.30 16.89 -57.02
N GLN A 272 16.13 17.09 -56.43
CA GLN A 272 14.82 16.54 -56.85
C GLN A 272 14.39 15.11 -56.48
N ILE A 273 13.47 15.10 -55.49
CA ILE A 273 12.07 14.60 -55.58
C ILE A 273 11.88 13.21 -56.21
N LYS A 274 11.51 12.23 -55.37
CA LYS A 274 10.31 11.42 -55.61
C LYS A 274 9.84 10.70 -54.35
N ASN A 275 8.52 10.74 -54.17
CA ASN A 275 7.76 9.95 -53.22
C ASN A 275 8.09 8.47 -53.39
N GLU A 276 8.57 7.83 -52.34
CA GLU A 276 8.43 6.39 -52.17
C GLU A 276 8.41 6.05 -50.66
N ASP A 277 7.26 5.51 -50.29
CA ASP A 277 7.04 4.55 -49.21
C ASP A 277 6.87 5.02 -47.75
N ASN A 278 5.58 5.09 -47.41
CA ASN A 278 4.96 4.73 -46.12
C ASN A 278 5.37 3.32 -45.64
N SER A 279 6.65 3.05 -45.38
CA SER A 279 7.08 1.70 -44.96
C SER A 279 8.21 1.65 -43.93
N TYR A 280 8.43 2.69 -43.10
CA TYR A 280 9.49 2.60 -42.07
C TYR A 280 9.08 3.14 -40.69
N MET A 281 8.04 2.55 -40.09
CA MET A 281 7.95 2.44 -38.63
C MET A 281 7.50 1.04 -38.16
N SER A 282 7.76 0.00 -38.96
CA SER A 282 7.72 -1.39 -38.52
C SER A 282 9.14 -1.94 -38.42
N ALA A 283 9.89 -1.47 -37.44
CA ALA A 283 11.18 -2.07 -37.06
C ALA A 283 11.46 -1.85 -35.57
N GLY A 284 10.44 -2.05 -34.73
CA GLY A 284 10.69 -2.58 -33.41
C GLY A 284 10.66 -4.09 -33.57
N GLN A 285 11.81 -4.72 -33.77
CA GLN A 285 11.95 -6.16 -33.54
C GLN A 285 11.29 -6.43 -32.18
N GLY A 286 10.10 -7.00 -32.23
CA GLY A 286 9.44 -7.53 -31.05
C GLY A 286 10.42 -8.55 -30.51
N PHE A 287 11.06 -8.21 -29.40
CA PHE A 287 11.59 -9.23 -28.53
C PHE A 287 10.40 -10.15 -28.26
N GLU A 288 10.37 -11.34 -28.88
CA GLU A 288 9.44 -12.40 -28.54
C GLU A 288 9.75 -12.76 -27.08
N SER A 289 9.19 -11.98 -26.15
CA SER A 289 9.16 -12.32 -24.75
C SER A 289 8.50 -13.69 -24.68
N PRO A 290 9.15 -14.72 -24.12
CA PRO A 290 8.58 -16.06 -24.07
C PRO A 290 7.21 -15.96 -23.41
N ALA A 291 6.17 -16.24 -24.20
CA ALA A 291 4.79 -16.01 -23.80
C ALA A 291 4.52 -16.79 -22.51
N ILE A 292 4.27 -16.07 -21.41
CA ILE A 292 3.90 -16.68 -20.14
C ILE A 292 2.65 -17.52 -20.40
N SER A 293 2.68 -18.79 -19.95
CA SER A 293 1.54 -19.70 -20.07
C SER A 293 0.24 -19.02 -19.62
N GLY A 294 -0.79 -19.10 -20.45
CA GLY A 294 -2.07 -18.42 -20.21
C GLY A 294 -2.69 -18.74 -18.84
N SER A 295 -2.48 -19.95 -18.33
CA SER A 295 -2.95 -20.37 -17.00
C SER A 295 -2.28 -19.59 -15.86
N LYS A 296 -0.97 -19.31 -15.98
CA LYS A 296 -0.25 -18.50 -14.99
C LYS A 296 -0.75 -17.07 -14.99
N VAL A 297 -1.00 -16.50 -16.17
CA VAL A 297 -1.53 -15.14 -16.24
C VAL A 297 -2.93 -15.05 -15.64
N LYS A 298 -3.80 -16.04 -15.89
CA LYS A 298 -5.12 -16.12 -15.25
C LYS A 298 -5.01 -16.19 -13.72
N LEU A 299 -4.11 -17.00 -13.20
CA LEU A 299 -3.86 -17.11 -11.75
C LEU A 299 -3.46 -15.75 -11.14
N MET A 300 -2.54 -15.03 -11.78
CA MET A 300 -2.08 -13.72 -11.28
C MET A 300 -3.13 -12.62 -11.41
N CYS A 301 -3.95 -12.65 -12.46
CA CYS A 301 -5.10 -11.77 -12.55
C CYS A 301 -6.12 -12.09 -11.46
N GLY A 302 -6.34 -13.37 -11.14
CA GLY A 302 -7.15 -13.79 -10.00
C GLY A 302 -6.60 -13.26 -8.68
N LEU A 303 -5.28 -13.35 -8.48
CA LEU A 303 -4.59 -12.81 -7.30
C LEU A 303 -4.82 -11.30 -7.13
N ILE A 304 -4.63 -10.52 -8.22
CA ILE A 304 -4.89 -9.07 -8.21
C ILE A 304 -6.37 -8.79 -7.94
N ALA A 305 -7.29 -9.51 -8.60
CA ALA A 305 -8.73 -9.29 -8.43
C ALA A 305 -9.17 -9.50 -6.97
N VAL A 306 -8.76 -10.62 -6.36
CA VAL A 306 -9.06 -10.93 -4.95
C VAL A 306 -8.38 -9.91 -4.04
N GLY A 307 -7.10 -9.61 -4.29
CA GLY A 307 -6.35 -8.64 -3.48
C GLY A 307 -6.96 -7.24 -3.50
N THR A 308 -7.33 -6.74 -4.68
CA THR A 308 -7.99 -5.44 -4.83
C THR A 308 -9.38 -5.42 -4.20
N PHE A 309 -10.15 -6.51 -4.29
CA PHE A 309 -11.43 -6.63 -3.61
C PHE A 309 -11.29 -6.51 -2.09
N LEU A 310 -10.33 -7.22 -1.48
CA LEU A 310 -10.06 -7.14 -0.04
C LEU A 310 -9.66 -5.71 0.39
N ILE A 311 -8.84 -5.02 -0.41
CA ILE A 311 -8.45 -3.63 -0.14
C ILE A 311 -9.66 -2.69 -0.20
N ILE A 312 -10.54 -2.84 -1.20
CA ILE A 312 -11.74 -2.00 -1.33
C ILE A 312 -12.66 -2.16 -0.14
N VAL A 313 -12.97 -3.40 0.27
CA VAL A 313 -13.86 -3.65 1.41
C VAL A 313 -13.29 -3.01 2.68
N ARG A 314 -11.99 -3.17 2.93
CA ARG A 314 -11.30 -2.50 4.04
C ARG A 314 -11.37 -0.98 3.92
N SER A 315 -11.05 -0.41 2.76
CA SER A 315 -11.04 1.05 2.55
C SER A 315 -12.42 1.67 2.76
N VAL A 316 -13.49 0.97 2.39
CA VAL A 316 -14.87 1.41 2.69
C VAL A 316 -15.13 1.37 4.19
N TYR A 317 -14.80 0.26 4.87
CA TYR A 317 -14.92 0.17 6.33
C TYR A 317 -14.17 1.30 7.03
N ARG A 318 -12.90 1.53 6.68
CA ARG A 318 -12.06 2.59 7.26
C ARG A 318 -12.58 3.99 6.98
N SER A 319 -13.11 4.23 5.79
CA SER A 319 -13.73 5.52 5.48
C SER A 319 -14.93 5.77 6.39
N VAL A 320 -15.79 4.78 6.59
CA VAL A 320 -16.96 4.92 7.48
C VAL A 320 -16.56 5.05 8.94
N GLU A 321 -15.61 4.23 9.40
CA GLU A 321 -15.09 4.27 10.78
C GLU A 321 -14.53 5.64 11.15
N LEU A 322 -13.69 6.23 10.28
CA LEU A 322 -13.03 7.51 10.56
C LEU A 322 -13.90 8.74 10.25
N LEU A 323 -14.99 8.59 9.49
CA LEU A 323 -15.96 9.66 9.25
C LEU A 323 -16.80 9.96 10.50
N ASP A 324 -17.10 8.94 11.31
CA ASP A 324 -17.83 9.10 12.57
C ASP A 324 -16.94 9.61 13.72
N GLY A 325 -15.64 9.82 13.48
CA GLY A 325 -14.67 10.27 14.47
C GLY A 325 -14.32 9.20 15.51
N TRP A 326 -13.58 9.59 16.55
CA TRP A 326 -13.06 8.66 17.56
C TRP A 326 -14.13 8.00 18.43
N THR A 327 -15.34 8.58 18.50
CA THR A 327 -16.47 8.07 19.31
C THR A 327 -17.55 7.37 18.48
N GLY A 328 -17.28 7.12 17.19
CA GLY A 328 -18.23 6.49 16.28
C GLY A 328 -18.68 5.10 16.75
N LYS A 329 -19.97 4.79 16.58
CA LYS A 329 -20.55 3.49 16.97
C LYS A 329 -19.88 2.28 16.32
N ILE A 330 -19.24 2.51 15.17
CA ILE A 330 -18.52 1.49 14.41
C ILE A 330 -17.10 1.29 14.97
N ALA A 331 -16.43 2.35 15.43
CA ALA A 331 -15.11 2.28 16.05
C ALA A 331 -15.15 1.50 17.38
N VAL A 332 -16.26 1.58 18.11
CA VAL A 332 -16.48 0.89 19.39
C VAL A 332 -16.82 -0.60 19.22
N ASN A 333 -16.94 -1.12 17.98
CA ASN A 333 -17.35 -2.50 17.73
C ASN A 333 -16.16 -3.40 17.34
N GLU A 334 -15.51 -4.00 18.35
CA GLU A 334 -14.30 -4.82 18.17
C GLU A 334 -14.41 -5.92 17.09
N PRO A 335 -15.47 -6.76 17.06
CA PRO A 335 -15.58 -7.83 16.07
C PRO A 335 -15.61 -7.30 14.63
N LEU A 336 -16.15 -6.10 14.43
CA LEU A 336 -16.26 -5.49 13.11
C LEU A 336 -14.89 -5.00 12.64
N PHE A 337 -14.11 -4.38 13.52
CA PHE A 337 -12.70 -4.07 13.29
C PHE A 337 -11.87 -5.33 12.98
N LEU A 338 -11.99 -6.39 13.79
CA LEU A 338 -11.25 -7.63 13.57
C LEU A 338 -11.61 -8.31 12.23
N GLY A 339 -12.89 -8.31 11.86
CA GLY A 339 -13.38 -8.95 10.64
C GLY A 339 -13.13 -8.15 9.37
N MET A 340 -13.48 -6.86 9.38
CA MET A 340 -13.48 -6.00 8.19
C MET A 340 -12.17 -5.27 7.95
N ASP A 341 -11.26 -5.33 8.91
CA ASP A 341 -9.94 -4.71 8.77
C ASP A 341 -8.82 -5.74 8.89
N ALA A 342 -8.66 -6.34 10.06
CA ALA A 342 -7.54 -7.22 10.39
C ALA A 342 -7.51 -8.47 9.50
N LEU A 343 -8.63 -9.17 9.45
CA LEU A 343 -8.74 -10.44 8.74
C LEU A 343 -8.58 -10.27 7.24
N LEU A 344 -9.10 -9.19 6.65
CA LEU A 344 -8.96 -8.93 5.21
C LEU A 344 -7.51 -8.70 4.80
N MET A 345 -6.72 -7.95 5.57
CA MET A 345 -5.31 -7.76 5.26
C MET A 345 -4.47 -8.99 5.60
N CYS A 346 -4.80 -9.70 6.66
CA CYS A 346 -4.15 -10.97 6.97
C CYS A 346 -4.32 -11.95 5.80
N LEU A 347 -5.55 -12.11 5.29
CA LEU A 347 -5.83 -12.91 4.09
C LEU A 347 -5.03 -12.43 2.88
N PHE A 348 -4.95 -11.12 2.63
CA PHE A 348 -4.15 -10.57 1.53
C PHE A 348 -2.68 -10.99 1.65
N VAL A 349 -2.08 -10.82 2.83
CA VAL A 349 -0.67 -11.10 3.10
C VAL A 349 -0.34 -12.57 2.87
N PHE A 350 -1.15 -13.48 3.42
CA PHE A 350 -0.94 -14.91 3.25
C PHE A 350 -1.23 -15.38 1.82
N LEU A 351 -2.25 -14.81 1.15
CA LEU A 351 -2.53 -15.10 -0.26
C LEU A 351 -1.32 -14.74 -1.15
N TYR A 352 -0.71 -13.58 -0.92
CA TYR A 352 0.50 -13.14 -1.63
C TYR A 352 1.76 -13.92 -1.24
N ALA A 353 1.82 -14.50 -0.04
CA ALA A 353 2.91 -15.39 0.37
C ALA A 353 2.79 -16.76 -0.32
N ILE A 354 1.58 -17.32 -0.43
CA ILE A 354 1.33 -18.62 -1.08
C ILE A 354 1.51 -18.50 -2.60
N ILE A 355 0.87 -17.50 -3.21
CA ILE A 355 0.94 -17.25 -4.67
C ILE A 355 1.99 -16.17 -4.93
N HIS A 356 3.22 -16.39 -4.45
CA HIS A 356 4.26 -15.37 -4.57
C HIS A 356 4.57 -15.06 -6.06
N PRO A 357 4.62 -13.79 -6.47
CA PRO A 357 4.92 -13.40 -7.85
C PRO A 357 6.24 -13.99 -8.38
N GLY A 358 7.23 -14.16 -7.50
CA GLY A 358 8.52 -14.78 -7.85
C GLY A 358 8.40 -16.26 -8.23
N LEU A 359 7.47 -17.01 -7.60
CA LEU A 359 7.23 -18.43 -7.89
C LEU A 359 6.53 -18.62 -9.24
N THR A 360 5.55 -17.76 -9.54
CA THR A 360 4.70 -17.89 -10.73
C THR A 360 5.40 -17.42 -12.01
N LEU A 361 6.08 -16.27 -11.96
CA LEU A 361 6.77 -15.66 -13.10
C LEU A 361 8.22 -16.13 -13.30
N GLY A 362 8.82 -16.75 -12.29
CA GLY A 362 10.22 -17.18 -12.31
C GLY A 362 11.21 -16.02 -12.33
N ARG A 363 12.49 -16.31 -12.05
CA ARG A 363 13.58 -15.30 -12.02
C ARG A 363 13.78 -14.54 -13.34
N ARG A 364 13.26 -15.04 -14.47
CA ARG A 364 13.51 -14.46 -15.81
C ARG A 364 12.76 -13.16 -16.10
N LEU A 365 11.83 -12.78 -15.23
CA LEU A 365 11.06 -11.55 -15.33
C LEU A 365 11.57 -10.39 -14.47
N PHE A 366 12.69 -10.62 -13.79
CA PHE A 366 13.21 -9.77 -12.73
C PHE A 366 14.71 -9.53 -12.90
#